data_AF-A0A5M6BNS5-F1
#
_entry.id   AF-A0A5M6BNS5-F1
#
_cell.length_a   1.000
_cell.length_b   1.000
_cell.length_c   1.000
_cell.angle_alpha   90.00
_cell.angle_beta   90.00
_cell.angle_gamma   90.00
#
_symmetry.space_group_name_H-M   'P 1'
#
loop_
_entity.id
_entity.type
_entity.pdbx_description
1 polymer ?
#
loop_
_entity_poly.entity_id
_entity_poly.type
_entity_poly.pdbx_seq_one_letter_code
_entity_poly.pdbx_strand_id
1 'polypeptide(L)'
;MSVSEDREIPGTVRLFAETGELLRSEVELIPKPSHDPADPLNWSRTRKNIVLACVVFYTFASVLTVTVLYSIYVPLTEVTGLTLDQVLIGSGYSYWAIGFAVIVVQPVSIAIGKRPVIVILSLAGALLSI
;
A
#
# COMPACT_ATOMS: atom_id res chain seq x y z
N MET A 1 -17.91 -22.36 -38.68
CA MET A 1 -18.42 -21.41 -37.67
C MET A 1 -17.52 -21.56 -36.45
N SER A 2 -16.43 -20.79 -36.39
CA SER A 2 -15.42 -20.89 -35.34
C SER A 2 -15.95 -20.26 -34.07
N VAL A 3 -16.25 -21.08 -33.07
CA VAL A 3 -16.46 -20.64 -31.69
C VAL A 3 -15.13 -20.02 -31.25
N SER A 4 -15.03 -18.69 -31.31
CA SER A 4 -13.94 -17.97 -30.67
C SER A 4 -14.09 -18.18 -29.17
N GLU A 5 -13.16 -18.91 -28.55
CA GLU A 5 -13.04 -19.00 -27.09
C GLU A 5 -13.13 -17.59 -26.51
N ASP A 6 -14.26 -17.30 -25.88
CA ASP A 6 -14.48 -16.01 -25.26
C ASP A 6 -13.64 -15.99 -24.00
N ARG A 7 -12.42 -15.45 -24.13
CA ARG A 7 -11.47 -15.33 -23.04
C ARG A 7 -12.09 -14.40 -22.00
N GLU A 8 -12.71 -14.98 -20.96
CA GLU A 8 -13.23 -14.23 -19.84
C GLU A 8 -12.07 -13.48 -19.18
N ILE A 9 -12.02 -12.18 -19.41
CA ILE A 9 -11.06 -11.29 -18.76
C ILE A 9 -11.67 -10.97 -17.40
N PRO A 10 -11.00 -11.33 -16.29
CA PRO A 10 -11.51 -11.03 -14.95
C PRO A 10 -11.80 -9.53 -14.80
N GLY A 11 -13.00 -9.18 -14.32
CA GLY A 11 -13.44 -7.78 -14.14
C GLY A 11 -14.24 -7.17 -15.31
N THR A 12 -14.56 -7.98 -16.31
CA THR A 12 -15.34 -7.57 -17.49
C THR A 12 -16.62 -8.40 -17.60
N VAL A 13 -17.80 -7.75 -17.69
CA VAL A 13 -19.07 -8.44 -17.94
C VAL A 13 -19.66 -7.99 -19.27
N ARG A 14 -20.05 -8.96 -20.10
CA ARG A 14 -20.79 -8.72 -21.33
C ARG A 14 -22.26 -9.02 -21.08
N LEU A 15 -23.14 -8.09 -21.43
CA LEU A 15 -24.57 -8.26 -21.29
C LEU A 15 -25.15 -8.90 -22.56
N PHE A 16 -25.78 -10.06 -22.39
CA PHE A 16 -26.53 -10.75 -23.43
C PHE A 16 -28.03 -10.55 -23.21
N ALA A 17 -28.79 -10.39 -24.29
CA ALA A 17 -30.25 -10.35 -24.30
C ALA A 17 -30.79 -11.75 -23.96
N GLU A 18 -32.04 -11.81 -23.52
CA GLU A 18 -32.74 -13.08 -23.28
C GLU A 18 -32.81 -13.97 -24.54
N THR A 19 -32.69 -13.37 -25.73
CA THR A 19 -32.60 -14.03 -27.05
C THR A 19 -31.20 -14.57 -27.39
N GLY A 20 -30.19 -14.38 -26.53
CA GLY A 20 -28.80 -14.78 -26.77
C GLY A 20 -28.00 -13.81 -27.65
N GLU A 21 -28.59 -12.69 -28.07
CA GLU A 21 -27.90 -11.64 -28.82
C GLU A 21 -27.20 -10.66 -27.86
N LEU A 22 -26.04 -10.12 -28.25
CA LEU A 22 -25.33 -9.11 -27.43
C LEU A 22 -26.15 -7.81 -27.35
N LEU A 23 -26.62 -7.42 -26.15
CA LEU A 23 -27.42 -6.21 -25.93
C LEU A 23 -26.62 -4.93 -26.23
N ARG A 24 -25.33 -4.95 -25.92
CA ARG A 24 -24.38 -3.87 -26.19
C ARG A 24 -23.05 -4.46 -26.64
N SER A 25 -22.49 -3.90 -27.71
CA SER A 25 -21.10 -4.13 -28.11
C SER A 25 -20.11 -3.56 -27.07
N GLU A 26 -20.60 -2.67 -26.21
CA GLU A 26 -19.82 -2.04 -25.16
C GLU A 26 -19.67 -2.97 -23.95
N VAL A 27 -18.42 -3.29 -23.68
CA VAL A 27 -17.98 -4.13 -22.57
C VAL A 27 -18.16 -3.35 -21.25
N GLU A 28 -19.00 -3.86 -20.34
CA GLU A 28 -19.26 -3.18 -19.07
C GLU A 28 -18.20 -3.58 -18.03
N LEU A 29 -17.43 -2.59 -17.58
CA LEU A 29 -16.38 -2.76 -16.57
C LEU A 29 -17.02 -2.86 -15.18
N ILE A 30 -16.63 -3.88 -14.42
CA ILE A 30 -17.02 -4.03 -13.01
C ILE A 30 -15.76 -3.93 -12.14
N PRO A 31 -15.67 -2.91 -11.25
CA PRO A 31 -16.65 -1.88 -10.93
C PRO A 31 -16.71 -0.76 -11.99
N LYS A 32 -17.88 -0.13 -12.12
CA LYS A 32 -18.08 1.02 -13.02
C LYS A 32 -17.16 2.17 -12.59
N PRO A 33 -16.43 2.82 -13.51
CA PRO A 33 -15.74 4.07 -13.19
C PRO A 33 -16.77 5.09 -12.71
N SER A 34 -16.57 5.63 -11.51
CA SER A 34 -17.46 6.66 -10.96
C SER A 34 -17.33 7.95 -11.76
N HIS A 35 -18.35 8.81 -11.75
CA HIS A 35 -18.27 10.13 -12.41
C HIS A 35 -17.31 11.12 -11.70
N ASP A 36 -16.76 10.73 -10.55
CA ASP A 36 -15.84 11.57 -9.79
C ASP A 36 -14.42 11.61 -10.43
N PRO A 37 -13.89 12.79 -10.79
CA PRO A 37 -12.51 12.93 -11.28
C PRO A 37 -11.43 12.54 -10.26
N ALA A 38 -11.79 12.40 -8.98
CA ALA A 38 -10.91 11.89 -7.94
C ALA A 38 -10.80 10.36 -7.92
N ASP A 39 -11.68 9.64 -8.64
CA ASP A 39 -11.66 8.18 -8.70
C ASP A 39 -10.33 7.69 -9.30
N PRO A 40 -9.54 6.85 -8.59
CA PRO A 40 -8.31 6.27 -9.12
C PRO A 40 -8.52 5.53 -10.45
N LEU A 41 -9.73 5.06 -10.75
CA LEU A 41 -10.03 4.43 -12.03
C LEU A 41 -9.90 5.42 -13.21
N ASN A 42 -10.30 6.68 -13.01
CA ASN A 42 -10.31 7.74 -14.04
C ASN A 42 -8.96 8.44 -14.27
N TRP A 43 -7.94 8.17 -13.47
CA TRP A 43 -6.67 8.89 -13.58
C TRP A 43 -5.91 8.56 -14.88
N SER A 44 -5.24 9.56 -15.46
CA SER A 44 -4.31 9.35 -16.57
C SER A 44 -3.16 8.42 -16.16
N ARG A 45 -2.63 7.64 -17.10
CA ARG A 45 -1.56 6.66 -16.84
C ARG A 45 -0.34 7.29 -16.17
N THR A 46 0.02 8.51 -16.59
CA THR A 46 1.13 9.28 -16.00
C THR A 46 0.89 9.60 -14.53
N ARG A 47 -0.32 10.04 -14.17
CA ARG A 47 -0.68 10.33 -12.77
C ARG A 47 -0.63 9.07 -11.92
N LYS A 48 -1.11 7.93 -12.43
CA LYS A 48 -1.04 6.63 -11.75
C LYS A 48 0.41 6.23 -11.48
N ASN A 49 1.29 6.35 -12.49
CA ASN A 49 2.69 5.97 -12.37
C ASN A 49 3.47 6.87 -11.40
N ILE A 50 3.21 8.18 -11.39
CA ILE A 50 3.84 9.10 -10.44
C ILE A 50 3.42 8.76 -9.00
N VAL A 51 2.13 8.55 -8.75
CA VAL A 51 1.65 8.16 -7.42
C VAL A 51 2.23 6.82 -6.99
N LEU A 52 2.30 5.84 -7.90
CA LEU A 52 2.94 4.56 -7.64
C LEU A 52 4.42 4.73 -7.28
N ALA A 53 5.18 5.52 -8.05
CA ALA A 53 6.58 5.78 -7.79
C ALA A 53 6.80 6.45 -6.42
N CYS A 54 5.94 7.40 -6.04
CA CYS A 54 5.98 8.03 -4.71
C CYS A 54 5.76 7.01 -3.58
N VAL A 55 4.76 6.11 -3.72
CA VAL A 55 4.48 5.08 -2.72
C VAL A 55 5.63 4.08 -2.60
N VAL A 56 6.21 3.67 -3.74
CA VAL A 56 7.37 2.77 -3.78
C VAL A 56 8.57 3.42 -3.10
N PHE A 57 8.89 4.67 -3.45
CA PHE A 57 10.00 5.41 -2.86
C PHE A 57 9.82 5.59 -1.34
N TYR A 58 8.62 5.95 -0.90
CA TYR A 58 8.30 6.07 0.52
C TYR A 58 8.52 4.74 1.27
N THR A 59 7.99 3.65 0.72
CA THR A 59 8.14 2.31 1.31
C THR A 59 9.60 1.92 1.38
N PHE A 60 10.35 2.14 0.29
CA PHE A 60 11.78 1.86 0.22
C PHE A 60 12.58 2.63 1.28
N ALA A 61 12.36 3.95 1.39
CA ALA A 61 13.01 4.79 2.38
C ALA A 61 12.71 4.31 3.81
N SER A 62 11.45 3.97 4.11
CA SER A 62 11.07 3.48 5.44
C SER A 62 11.74 2.16 5.82
N VAL A 63 11.84 1.23 4.87
CA VAL A 63 12.50 -0.07 5.10
C VAL A 63 14.00 0.12 5.27
N LEU A 64 14.62 0.99 4.47
CA LEU A 64 16.04 1.30 4.59
C LEU A 64 16.41 1.76 6.01
N THR A 65 15.67 2.72 6.57
CA THR A 65 15.94 3.23 7.93
C THR A 65 15.92 2.12 8.98
N VAL A 66 14.95 1.20 8.88
CA VAL A 66 14.84 0.06 9.81
C VAL A 66 15.98 -0.95 9.59
N THR A 67 16.36 -1.20 8.34
CA THR A 67 17.41 -2.20 8.03
C THR A 67 18.82 -1.75 8.42
N VAL A 68 19.11 -0.44 8.37
CA VAL A 68 20.42 0.11 8.76
C VAL A 68 20.73 -0.12 10.23
N LEU A 69 19.70 -0.14 11.10
CA LEU A 69 19.86 -0.38 12.53
C LEU A 69 20.53 -1.73 12.82
N TYR A 70 20.24 -2.77 12.05
CA TYR A 70 20.87 -4.09 12.26
C TYR A 70 22.38 -4.08 12.01
N SER A 71 22.86 -3.21 11.12
CA SER A 71 24.29 -3.10 10.82
C SER A 71 25.09 -2.47 11.97
N ILE A 72 24.44 -1.73 12.86
CA ILE A 72 25.10 -1.04 13.98
C ILE A 72 24.96 -1.77 15.31
N TYR A 73 24.28 -2.93 15.38
CA TYR A 73 24.07 -3.64 16.65
C TYR A 73 25.38 -4.08 17.31
N VAL A 74 26.36 -4.53 16.53
CA VAL A 74 27.69 -4.92 17.04
C VAL A 74 28.42 -3.73 17.70
N PRO A 75 28.66 -2.60 17.00
CA PRO A 75 29.29 -1.44 17.63
C PRO A 75 28.44 -0.82 18.75
N LEU A 76 27.11 -0.95 18.68
CA LEU A 76 26.22 -0.48 19.75
C LEU A 76 26.41 -1.28 21.04
N THR A 77 26.60 -2.60 20.97
CA THR A 77 26.90 -3.42 22.14
C THR A 77 28.25 -3.08 22.78
N GLU A 78 29.25 -2.69 21.96
CA GLU A 78 30.56 -2.27 22.46
C GLU A 78 30.49 -0.94 23.24
N VAL A 79 29.68 0.01 22.77
CA VAL A 79 29.54 1.33 23.42
C VAL A 79 28.60 1.31 24.63
N THR A 80 27.51 0.54 24.56
CA THR A 80 26.51 0.48 25.64
C THR A 80 26.83 -0.56 26.71
N GLY A 81 27.73 -1.51 26.44
CA GLY A 81 28.07 -2.62 27.33
C GLY A 81 26.94 -3.66 27.51
N LEU A 82 25.87 -3.57 26.72
CA LEU A 82 24.76 -4.52 26.71
C LEU A 82 25.10 -5.75 25.86
N THR A 83 24.51 -6.90 26.20
CA THR A 83 24.65 -8.10 25.36
C THR A 83 23.82 -8.00 24.09
N LEU A 84 24.25 -8.68 23.01
CA LEU A 84 23.51 -8.73 21.75
C LEU A 84 22.05 -9.19 21.94
N ASP A 85 21.83 -10.18 22.80
CA ASP A 85 20.49 -10.69 23.12
C ASP A 85 19.58 -9.61 23.74
N GLN A 86 20.10 -8.76 24.63
CA GLN A 86 19.31 -7.69 25.24
C GLN A 86 18.90 -6.62 24.22
N VAL A 87 19.80 -6.27 23.29
CA VAL A 87 19.51 -5.34 22.21
C VAL A 87 18.45 -5.93 21.26
N LEU A 88 18.58 -7.22 20.91
CA LEU A 88 17.61 -7.91 20.06
C LEU A 88 16.23 -8.03 20.70
N ILE A 89 16.15 -8.36 21.99
CA ILE A 89 14.91 -8.39 22.76
C ILE A 89 14.28 -6.98 22.79
N GLY A 90 15.08 -5.94 23.02
CA GLY A 90 14.65 -4.54 22.96
C GLY A 90 14.03 -4.18 21.61
N SER A 91 14.71 -4.50 20.51
CA SER A 91 14.18 -4.30 19.15
C SER A 91 12.90 -5.12 18.89
N GLY A 92 12.80 -6.32 19.47
CA GLY A 92 11.58 -7.14 19.44
C GLY A 92 10.37 -6.45 20.07
N TYR A 93 10.55 -5.79 21.22
CA TYR A 93 9.50 -4.98 21.84
C TYR A 93 9.07 -3.79 20.98
N SER A 94 10.02 -3.15 20.28
CA SER A 94 9.70 -2.08 19.33
C SER A 94 8.82 -2.57 18.18
N TYR A 95 9.10 -3.74 17.60
CA TYR A 95 8.25 -4.32 16.55
C TYR A 95 6.87 -4.73 17.07
N TRP A 96 6.80 -5.24 18.29
CA TRP A 96 5.52 -5.55 18.93
C TRP A 96 4.66 -4.30 19.12
N ALA A 97 5.25 -3.19 19.59
CA ALA A 97 4.57 -1.91 19.75
C ALA A 97 4.07 -1.34 18.40
N ILE A 98 4.87 -1.46 17.33
CA ILE A 98 4.46 -1.09 15.97
C ILE A 98 3.24 -1.92 15.53
N GLY A 99 3.24 -3.23 15.80
CA GLY A 99 2.11 -4.11 15.49
C GLY A 99 0.80 -3.64 16.16
N PHE A 100 0.86 -3.25 17.43
CA PHE A 100 -0.28 -2.67 18.13
C PHE A 100 -0.72 -1.31 17.57
N ALA A 101 0.24 -0.45 17.20
CA ALA A 101 -0.07 0.85 16.61
C ALA A 101 -0.86 0.74 15.30
N VAL A 102 -0.56 -0.28 14.48
CA VAL A 102 -1.28 -0.52 13.21
C VAL A 102 -2.77 -0.77 13.42
N ILE A 103 -3.16 -1.44 14.51
CA ILE A 103 -4.58 -1.72 14.83
C ILE A 103 -5.38 -0.41 14.99
N VAL A 104 -4.76 0.63 15.55
CA VAL A 104 -5.39 1.94 15.75
C VAL A 104 -5.28 2.82 14.50
N VAL A 105 -4.13 2.78 13.82
CA VAL A 105 -3.88 3.62 12.64
C VAL A 105 -4.73 3.17 11.43
N GLN A 106 -5.01 1.88 11.30
CA GLN A 106 -5.80 1.33 10.19
C GLN A 106 -7.24 1.90 10.10
N PRO A 107 -8.06 1.89 11.18
CA PRO A 107 -9.40 2.50 11.13
C PRO A 107 -9.35 4.02 10.98
N VAL A 108 -8.36 4.69 11.57
CA VAL A 108 -8.16 6.15 11.42
C VAL A 108 -7.86 6.51 9.95
N SER A 109 -7.09 5.67 9.25
CA SER A 109 -6.78 5.82 7.82
C SER A 109 -8.02 5.75 6.93
N ILE A 110 -9.00 4.93 7.31
CA ILE A 110 -10.26 4.78 6.57
C ILE A 110 -11.20 5.96 6.87
N ALA A 111 -11.21 6.47 8.11
CA ALA A 111 -12.10 7.56 8.54
C ALA A 111 -11.70 8.94 8.00
N ILE A 112 -10.40 9.29 8.05
CA ILE A 112 -9.89 10.63 7.68
C ILE A 112 -9.39 10.65 6.22
N GLY A 113 -9.16 9.48 5.64
CA GLY A 113 -8.60 9.29 4.30
C GLY A 113 -7.09 9.09 4.31
N LYS A 114 -6.59 8.37 3.30
CA LYS A 114 -5.19 7.88 3.26
C LYS A 114 -4.14 8.98 3.12
N ARG A 115 -4.46 10.11 2.48
CA ARG A 115 -3.50 11.19 2.19
C ARG A 115 -3.01 11.93 3.43
N PRO A 116 -3.88 12.49 4.31
CA PRO A 116 -3.43 13.19 5.51
C PRO A 116 -2.74 12.25 6.50
N VAL A 117 -3.22 11.01 6.62
CA VAL A 117 -2.71 10.03 7.58
C VAL A 117 -1.27 9.64 7.24
N ILE A 118 -0.95 9.42 5.97
CA ILE A 118 0.43 9.16 5.54
C ILE A 118 1.35 10.33 5.90
N VAL A 119 0.99 11.56 5.53
CA VAL A 119 1.85 12.75 5.76
C VAL A 119 2.13 12.96 7.25
N ILE A 120 1.12 12.85 8.11
CA ILE A 120 1.28 13.02 9.56
C ILE A 120 2.17 11.93 10.15
N LEU A 121 1.96 10.66 9.77
CA LEU A 121 2.79 9.55 10.25
C LEU A 121 4.24 9.66 9.77
N SER A 122 4.46 10.07 8.52
CA SER A 122 5.81 10.27 7.97
C SER A 122 6.55 11.39 8.70
N LEU A 123 5.87 12.49 9.01
CA LEU A 123 6.43 13.60 9.80
C LEU A 123 6.75 13.19 11.24
N ALA A 124 5.82 12.48 11.89
CA ALA A 124 6.05 11.97 13.24
C ALA A 124 7.24 11.00 13.29
N GLY A 125 7.34 10.11 12.31
CA GLY A 125 8.48 9.18 12.19
C GLY A 125 9.81 9.89 11.94
N ALA A 126 9.82 10.93 11.10
CA ALA A 126 11.02 11.74 10.87
C ALA A 126 11.45 12.53 12.11
N LEU A 127 10.50 13.06 12.89
CA LEU A 127 10.79 13.79 14.13
C LEU A 127 11.30 12.89 15.25
N LEU A 128 10.78 11.66 15.36
CA LEU A 128 11.22 10.67 16.35
C LEU A 128 12.57 10.02 16.00
N SER A 129 13.01 10.11 14.74
CA SER A 129 14.25 9.52 14.24
C SER A 129 15.46 10.48 14.28
N ILE A 130 15.31 11.65 14.91
CA ILE A 130 16.37 12.61 15.24
C ILE A 130 16.60 12.54 16.75
#